data_AF-A0A3A9JFV1-F1
#
_entry.id   AF-A0A3A9JFV1-F1
#
_cell.length_a   1.000
_cell.length_b   1.000
_cell.length_c   1.000
_cell.angle_alpha   90.00
_cell.angle_beta   90.00
_cell.angle_gamma   90.00
#
_symmetry.space_group_name_H-M   'P 1'
#
loop_
_entity.id
_entity.type
_entity.pdbx_description
1 polymer ?
#
loop_
_entity_poly.entity_id
_entity_poly.type
_entity_poly.pdbx_seq_one_letter_code
_entity_poly.pdbx_strand_id
1 'polypeptide(L)'
;MTLFAREVTEQVRVREELRHRAYHDPLTDLPNRAGFHEAVARGLVLLDLDDFKHVNEVCGHSVGDEVLRLGGDEFALLLPGKRGLAEAGPLRRRC
;
A
#
# COMPACT_ATOMS: atom_id res chain seq x y z
N MET A 1 -25.77 -27.23 -0.75
CA MET A 1 -24.38 -27.11 -0.25
C MET A 1 -23.66 -25.84 -0.71
N THR A 2 -24.20 -25.08 -1.68
CA THR A 2 -23.56 -23.87 -2.26
C THR A 2 -23.83 -22.58 -1.47
N LEU A 3 -24.98 -22.47 -0.78
CA LEU A 3 -25.35 -21.29 0.00
C LEU A 3 -24.42 -21.06 1.20
N PHE A 4 -24.11 -22.12 1.96
CA PHE A 4 -23.15 -22.05 3.07
C PHE A 4 -21.74 -21.68 2.63
N ALA A 5 -21.27 -22.20 1.50
CA ALA A 5 -19.95 -21.87 0.97
C ALA A 5 -19.84 -20.38 0.58
N ARG A 6 -20.90 -19.81 -0.02
CA ARG A 6 -20.93 -18.39 -0.40
C ARG A 6 -20.96 -17.47 0.82
N GLU A 7 -21.75 -17.80 1.83
CA GLU A 7 -21.85 -17.00 3.05
C GLU A 7 -20.52 -16.96 3.83
N VAL A 8 -19.86 -18.11 3.97
CA VAL A 8 -18.51 -18.19 4.58
C VAL A 8 -17.48 -17.42 3.76
N THR A 9 -17.54 -17.49 2.42
CA THR A 9 -16.61 -16.76 1.54
C THR A 9 -16.77 -15.24 1.68
N GLU A 10 -18.01 -14.74 1.73
CA GLU A 10 -18.27 -13.30 1.92
C GLU A 10 -17.79 -12.82 3.29
N GLN A 11 -18.00 -13.60 4.35
CA GLN A 11 -17.51 -13.25 5.69
C GLN A 11 -15.97 -13.19 5.76
N VAL A 12 -15.29 -14.14 5.13
CA VAL A 12 -13.82 -14.13 5.04
C VAL A 12 -13.34 -12.90 4.28
N ARG A 13 -13.94 -12.61 3.12
CA ARG A 13 -13.58 -11.45 2.29
C ARG A 13 -13.75 -10.13 3.04
N VAL A 14 -14.90 -9.93 3.69
CA VAL A 14 -15.15 -8.72 4.49
C VAL A 14 -14.14 -8.59 5.63
N ARG A 15 -13.80 -9.70 6.29
CA ARG A 15 -12.79 -9.71 7.35
C ARG A 15 -11.40 -9.34 6.84
N GLU A 16 -11.00 -9.87 5.69
CA GLU A 16 -9.72 -9.55 5.05
C GLU A 16 -9.66 -8.09 4.62
N GLU A 17 -10.73 -7.55 4.05
CA GLU A 17 -10.81 -6.16 3.65
C GLU A 17 -10.74 -5.21 4.85
N LEU A 18 -11.45 -5.54 5.94
CA LEU A 18 -11.37 -4.79 7.20
C LEU A 18 -9.96 -4.85 7.80
N ARG A 19 -9.32 -6.02 7.76
CA ARG A 19 -7.94 -6.18 8.23
C ARG A 19 -6.99 -5.33 7.39
N HIS A 20 -7.11 -5.40 6.07
CA HIS A 20 -6.27 -4.64 5.15
C HIS A 20 -6.37 -3.13 5.42
N ARG A 21 -7.60 -2.60 5.50
CA ARG A 21 -7.85 -1.19 5.83
C ARG A 21 -7.32 -0.77 7.20
N ALA A 22 -7.30 -1.68 8.18
CA ALA A 22 -6.78 -1.39 9.51
C ALA A 22 -5.24 -1.26 9.54
N TYR A 23 -4.54 -2.00 8.66
CA TYR A 23 -3.08 -2.12 8.71
C TYR A 23 -2.34 -1.56 7.51
N HIS A 24 -3.03 -1.12 6.45
CA HIS A 24 -2.45 -0.54 5.25
C HIS A 24 -2.91 0.90 5.02
N ASP A 25 -2.06 1.67 4.35
CA ASP A 25 -2.35 3.01 3.88
C ASP A 25 -3.13 2.93 2.55
N PRO A 26 -4.28 3.62 2.40
CA PRO A 26 -5.13 3.47 1.22
C PRO A 26 -4.56 4.09 -0.06
N LEU A 27 -3.58 4.99 0.05
CA LEU A 27 -2.98 5.65 -1.11
C LEU A 27 -1.82 4.82 -1.69
N THR A 28 -0.99 4.25 -0.81
CA THR A 28 0.25 3.56 -1.19
C THR A 28 0.19 2.04 -1.07
N ASP A 29 -0.84 1.49 -0.43
CA ASP A 29 -0.98 0.06 -0.08
C ASP A 29 0.14 -0.50 0.82
N LEU A 30 1.04 0.36 1.27
CA LEU A 30 2.07 0.01 2.24
C LEU A 30 1.46 -0.18 3.64
N PRO A 31 2.12 -0.96 4.53
CA PRO A 31 1.70 -1.00 5.92
C PRO A 31 1.60 0.42 6.48
N ASN A 32 0.49 0.77 7.12
CA ASN A 32 0.37 2.01 7.83
C ASN A 32 1.13 1.92 9.17
N ARG A 33 1.06 2.97 9.99
CA ARG A 33 1.71 3.00 11.30
C ARG A 33 1.38 1.78 12.17
N ALA A 34 0.12 1.33 12.21
CA ALA A 34 -0.28 0.15 12.97
C ALA A 34 0.30 -1.13 12.37
N GLY A 35 0.29 -1.27 11.04
CA GLY A 35 0.87 -2.42 10.34
C GLY A 35 2.39 -2.53 10.55
N PHE A 36 3.10 -1.39 10.52
CA PHE A 36 4.51 -1.34 10.87
C PHE A 36 4.77 -1.71 12.33
N HIS A 37 3.97 -1.22 13.28
CA HIS A 37 4.11 -1.59 14.69
C HIS A 37 3.86 -3.09 14.94
N GLU A 38 2.94 -3.72 14.21
CA GLU A 38 2.69 -5.17 14.29
C GLU A 38 3.88 -5.96 13.69
N ALA A 39 4.45 -5.49 12.58
CA ALA A 39 5.49 -6.20 11.85
C ALA A 39 6.91 -6.06 12.43
N VAL A 40 7.18 -5.00 13.19
CA VAL A 40 8.55 -4.66 13.60
C VAL A 40 8.92 -5.32 14.93
N ALA A 41 9.80 -6.32 14.85
CA ALA A 41 10.57 -6.81 16.00
C ALA A 41 11.97 -6.17 16.11
N ARG A 42 12.48 -5.49 15.06
CA ARG A 42 13.92 -5.14 14.95
C ARG A 42 14.28 -3.76 14.35
N GLY A 43 13.35 -2.82 14.22
CA GLY A 43 13.65 -1.44 13.82
C GLY A 43 12.69 -0.84 12.79
N LEU A 44 12.55 0.49 12.82
CA LEU A 44 11.73 1.30 11.92
C LEU A 44 12.65 2.15 11.04
N VAL A 45 12.41 2.16 9.73
CA VAL A 45 13.06 3.11 8.81
C VAL A 45 12.03 4.18 8.45
N LEU A 46 12.40 5.44 8.66
CA LEU A 46 11.62 6.59 8.22
C LEU A 46 12.28 7.15 6.96
N LEU A 47 11.51 7.24 5.88
CA LEU A 47 11.94 7.92 4.65
C LEU A 47 11.15 9.22 4.54
N ASP A 48 11.86 10.31 4.30
CA ASP A 48 11.29 11.60 3.99
C ASP A 48 11.51 11.90 2.52
N LEU A 49 10.52 12.50 1.86
CA LEU A 49 10.65 12.96 0.48
C LEU A 49 11.03 14.44 0.51
N ASP A 50 12.27 14.73 0.16
CA ASP A 50 12.79 16.09 0.13
C ASP A 50 11.89 16.99 -0.72
N ASP A 51 11.55 18.17 -0.19
CA ASP A 51 10.72 19.19 -0.82
C ASP A 51 9.33 18.71 -1.32
N PHE A 52 8.77 17.64 -0.77
CA PHE A 52 7.45 17.13 -1.17
C PHE A 52 6.32 18.16 -1.03
N LYS A 53 6.40 19.05 -0.03
CA LYS A 53 5.47 20.18 0.12
C LYS A 53 5.49 21.11 -1.10
N HIS A 54 6.67 21.37 -1.66
CA HIS A 54 6.81 22.21 -2.84
C HIS A 54 6.14 21.57 -4.06
N VAL A 55 6.25 20.24 -4.21
CA VAL A 55 5.51 19.49 -5.24
C VAL A 55 4.00 19.67 -5.08
N ASN A 56 3.48 19.54 -3.86
CA ASN A 56 2.05 19.78 -3.59
C ASN A 56 1.61 21.21 -3.90
N GLU A 57 2.44 22.19 -3.59
CA GLU A 57 2.13 23.61 -3.79
C GLU A 57 2.15 24.02 -5.28
N VAL A 58 3.11 23.49 -6.06
CA VAL A 58 3.28 23.84 -7.48
C VAL A 58 2.41 22.99 -8.40
N CYS A 59 2.32 21.70 -8.12
CA CYS A 59 1.67 20.72 -9.00
C CYS A 59 0.30 20.24 -8.48
N GLY A 60 -0.06 20.60 -7.24
CA GLY A 60 -1.30 20.20 -6.60
C GLY A 60 -1.21 18.84 -5.92
N HIS A 61 -2.10 18.62 -4.93
CA HIS A 61 -2.13 17.40 -4.12
C HIS A 61 -2.30 16.12 -4.92
N SER A 62 -3.06 16.13 -6.02
CA SER A 62 -3.24 14.94 -6.85
C SER A 62 -1.93 14.44 -7.48
N VAL A 63 -1.01 15.36 -7.82
CA VAL A 63 0.31 14.99 -8.33
C VAL A 63 1.21 14.50 -7.19
N GLY A 64 1.10 15.13 -6.02
CA GLY A 64 1.78 14.63 -4.82
C GLY A 64 1.35 13.21 -4.45
N ASP A 65 0.06 12.90 -4.55
CA ASP A 65 -0.49 11.57 -4.32
C ASP A 65 0.11 10.53 -5.29
N GLU A 66 0.28 10.90 -6.56
CA GLU A 66 0.92 10.04 -7.55
C GLU A 66 2.40 9.81 -7.24
N VAL A 67 3.12 10.84 -6.79
CA VAL A 67 4.52 10.72 -6.34
C VAL A 67 4.62 9.76 -5.15
N LEU A 68 3.73 9.88 -4.16
CA LEU A 68 3.68 8.96 -3.02
C LEU A 68 3.40 7.53 -3.45
N ARG A 69 2.46 7.33 -4.39
CA ARG A 69 2.15 5.99 -4.91
C ARG A 69 3.35 5.37 -5.63
N LEU A 70 4.01 6.11 -6.51
CA LEU A 70 5.18 5.63 -7.25
C LEU A 70 6.38 5.34 -6.34
N GLY A 71 6.67 6.24 -5.39
CA GLY A 71 7.73 6.03 -4.41
C GLY A 71 7.42 4.85 -3.48
N GLY A 72 6.15 4.66 -3.11
CA GLY A 72 5.69 3.51 -2.34
C GLY A 72 5.87 2.19 -3.08
N ASP A 73 5.52 2.15 -4.37
CA ASP A 73 5.74 1.00 -5.25
C ASP A 73 7.25 0.63 -5.32
N GLU A 74 8.11 1.62 -5.52
CA GLU A 74 9.57 1.42 -5.58
C GLU A 74 10.12 0.92 -4.23
N PHE A 75 9.65 1.49 -3.12
CA PHE A 75 10.06 1.06 -1.78
C PHE A 75 9.60 -0.37 -1.48
N ALA A 76 8.40 -0.77 -1.90
CA ALA A 76 7.89 -2.13 -1.69
C ALA A 76 8.79 -3.20 -2.32
N LEU A 77 9.47 -2.89 -3.44
CA LEU A 77 10.41 -3.81 -4.09
C LEU A 77 11.68 -4.07 -3.25
N LEU A 78 12.02 -3.14 -2.35
CA LEU A 78 13.19 -3.25 -1.48
C LEU A 78 12.90 -4.04 -0.20
N LEU A 79 11.63 -4.26 0.14
CA LEU A 79 11.24 -4.96 1.36
C LEU A 79 11.33 -6.50 1.19
N PRO A 80 12.11 -7.20 2.04
CA PRO A 80 12.17 -8.66 2.02
C PRO A 80 10.79 -9.24 2.39
N GLY A 81 10.28 -10.15 1.54
CA GLY A 81 8.96 -10.78 1.72
C GLY A 81 7.85 -10.27 0.78
N LYS A 82 8.09 -9.19 0.02
CA LYS A 82 7.18 -8.67 -1.01
C LYS A 82 7.41 -9.25 -2.43
N ARG A 83 8.09 -10.42 -2.58
CA ARG A 83 8.06 -11.22 -3.83
C ARG A 83 6.70 -11.91 -4.00
N GLY A 84 5.64 -11.12 -4.03
CA GLY A 84 4.24 -11.58 -4.02
C GLY A 84 3.22 -10.48 -4.26
N LEU A 85 3.61 -9.19 -4.23
CA LEU A 85 2.74 -8.08 -4.70
C LEU A 85 2.78 -7.91 -6.23
N ALA A 86 3.10 -8.98 -6.97
CA ALA A 86 3.09 -8.99 -8.43
C ALA A 86 1.66 -9.25 -8.95
N GLU A 87 0.75 -8.32 -8.71
CA GLU A 87 -0.29 -7.96 -9.68
C GLU A 87 -0.27 -6.44 -9.91
N ALA A 88 0.94 -5.88 -10.05
CA ALA A 88 1.09 -4.62 -10.76
C ALA A 88 0.72 -4.87 -12.23
N GLY A 89 -0.51 -4.50 -12.60
CA GLY A 89 -0.95 -4.38 -13.98
C GLY A 89 0.06 -3.57 -14.81
N PRO A 90 0.11 -3.77 -16.14
CA PRO A 90 1.28 -3.46 -16.94
C PRO A 90 1.64 -1.99 -16.84
N LEU A 91 2.88 -1.73 -16.39
CA LEU A 91 3.65 -0.52 -16.67
C LEU A 91 3.51 -0.20 -18.16
N ARG A 92 2.51 0.61 -18.53
CA ARG A 92 2.40 1.13 -19.88
C ARG A 92 3.51 2.16 -20.03
N ARG A 93 4.46 1.76 -20.88
CA ARG A 93 5.67 2.47 -21.22
C ARG A 93 5.37 3.90 -21.67
N ARG A 94 6.29 4.77 -21.28
CA ARG A 94 6.55 6.12 -21.80
C ARG A 94 6.35 6.19 -23.32
N CYS A 95 5.65 7.23 -23.76
CA CYS A 95 6.00 8.05 -24.92
C CYS A 95 6.15 9.47 -24.40
#